data_AF-A0A942YR15-F1
#
_entry.id   AF-A0A942YR15-F1
#
_cell.length_a   1.000
_cell.length_b   1.000
_cell.length_c   1.000
_cell.angle_alpha   90.00
_cell.angle_beta   90.00
_cell.angle_gamma   90.00
#
_symmetry.space_group_name_H-M   'P 1'
#
loop_
_entity.id
_entity.type
_entity.pdbx_description
1 polymer ?
#
loop_
_entity_poly.entity_id
_entity_poly.type
_entity_poly.pdbx_seq_one_letter_code
_entity_poly.pdbx_strand_id
1 'polypeptide(L)'
;MKVVKPTVFPKPGTYSTNKVHVNMMSFTKDAHIYYTLDGSDPNQESATFNIADGLLTLQLDEGEAQKDFYLKAIAIKEGSSSDVAAFHFSIRALPNDEYFYTILQEKEAGSPAIIRIEDEYQVKMYFVIGSERAILIDAGLNKENDLKGFLDMLADGLPYEAVITHAHPDHDAQAQSLIDQGITVYLNSEEKATLDQFGGTLTGFVDFNEGHIFDLGDCQLKAYKIPGHTKGHIILLDEKNGLLFASDAFGNNRNTLMDTAFLHLAGGEESTMDRFLAVLQNFRHATRGKINKIFFGHNDHVLNENYLENLEKAVQQAIDFGEEALSPTLRPAKECMGSSKISLIGNYMTDLDWVGINIEHIYSDNYTSENIDTLSAVFIKGGSMEPAFDPKTENYTLRLDQDSAEVEILVLATSTRAQNVEINGVAANQNEYAKMGVHKNMEIVIQVVSPNGKNKKQYTIVIK
;
A
#
# COMPACT_ATOMS: atom_id res chain seq x y z
N MET A 1 1.98 -7.33 -43.24
CA MET A 1 3.07 -7.40 -42.23
C MET A 1 2.90 -8.73 -41.50
N LYS A 2 3.96 -9.52 -41.24
CA LYS A 2 3.81 -10.81 -40.52
C LYS A 2 3.31 -10.52 -39.10
N VAL A 3 2.21 -11.13 -38.69
CA VAL A 3 1.72 -11.02 -37.31
C VAL A 3 2.68 -11.78 -36.39
N VAL A 4 3.17 -11.08 -35.37
CA VAL A 4 4.14 -11.60 -34.40
C VAL A 4 3.39 -12.46 -33.39
N LYS A 5 3.90 -13.67 -33.16
CA LYS A 5 3.31 -14.62 -32.20
C LYS A 5 3.28 -14.03 -30.78
N PRO A 6 2.28 -14.39 -29.96
CA PRO A 6 2.22 -13.94 -28.58
C PRO A 6 3.45 -14.33 -27.75
N THR A 7 3.71 -13.54 -26.71
CA THR A 7 4.65 -13.81 -25.62
C THR A 7 3.93 -13.70 -24.30
N VAL A 8 4.47 -14.31 -23.23
CA VAL A 8 3.86 -14.30 -21.89
C VAL A 8 4.79 -13.76 -20.82
N PHE A 9 4.20 -13.13 -19.81
CA PHE A 9 4.81 -12.81 -18.53
C PHE A 9 3.86 -13.21 -17.39
N PRO A 10 4.33 -13.81 -16.29
CA PRO A 10 5.70 -14.24 -16.06
C PRO A 10 6.11 -15.42 -16.97
N LYS A 11 7.37 -15.84 -16.91
CA LYS A 11 7.88 -16.90 -17.79
C LYS A 11 7.18 -18.24 -17.50
N PRO A 12 6.91 -19.10 -18.49
CA PRO A 12 6.35 -20.43 -18.23
C PRO A 12 7.22 -21.24 -17.28
N GLY A 13 6.61 -22.02 -16.37
CA GLY A 13 7.34 -22.78 -15.36
C GLY A 13 6.45 -23.32 -14.24
N THR A 14 7.11 -23.79 -13.18
CA THR A 14 6.43 -24.26 -11.96
C THR A 14 6.39 -23.15 -10.92
N TYR A 15 5.23 -22.95 -10.30
CA TYR A 15 4.97 -21.93 -9.29
C TYR A 15 4.40 -22.59 -8.04
N SER A 16 4.97 -22.25 -6.87
CA SER A 16 4.49 -22.72 -5.57
C SER A 16 3.61 -21.63 -4.95
N THR A 17 2.33 -21.68 -5.31
CA THR A 17 1.28 -20.71 -5.00
C THR A 17 -0.07 -21.28 -5.46
N ASN A 18 -1.18 -20.66 -5.06
CA ASN A 18 -2.51 -21.08 -5.48
C ASN A 18 -2.96 -20.48 -6.82
N LYS A 19 -2.29 -19.43 -7.31
CA LYS A 19 -2.62 -18.78 -8.59
C LYS A 19 -1.44 -18.07 -9.24
N VAL A 20 -1.52 -17.76 -10.52
CA VAL A 20 -0.58 -16.89 -11.25
C VAL A 20 -1.37 -16.03 -12.23
N HIS A 21 -1.02 -14.74 -12.32
CA HIS A 21 -1.59 -13.83 -13.31
C HIS A 21 -0.66 -13.73 -14.53
N VAL A 22 -1.17 -14.11 -15.69
CA VAL A 22 -0.40 -14.17 -16.94
C VAL A 22 -0.82 -13.04 -17.88
N ASN A 23 0.13 -12.19 -18.22
CA ASN A 23 0.01 -11.23 -19.32
C ASN A 23 0.41 -11.88 -20.64
N MET A 24 -0.43 -11.72 -21.67
CA MET A 24 -0.14 -12.09 -23.05
C MET A 24 0.07 -10.83 -23.90
N MET A 25 1.19 -10.75 -24.61
CA MET A 25 1.54 -9.59 -25.43
C MET A 25 1.84 -10.00 -26.87
N SER A 26 1.41 -9.17 -27.83
CA SER A 26 1.87 -9.21 -29.21
C SER A 26 2.53 -7.90 -29.61
N PHE A 27 3.69 -7.96 -30.25
CA PHE A 27 4.35 -6.80 -30.84
C PHE A 27 3.66 -6.29 -32.11
N THR A 28 2.62 -7.00 -32.60
CA THR A 28 1.78 -6.51 -33.68
C THR A 28 0.68 -5.63 -33.10
N LYS A 29 0.84 -4.31 -33.28
CA LYS A 29 -0.16 -3.32 -32.86
C LYS A 29 -1.56 -3.72 -33.36
N ASP A 30 -2.57 -3.60 -32.50
CA ASP A 30 -3.99 -3.89 -32.78
C ASP A 30 -4.29 -5.36 -33.16
N ALA A 31 -3.39 -6.31 -32.89
CA ALA A 31 -3.70 -7.74 -33.05
C ALA A 31 -4.52 -8.25 -31.85
N HIS A 32 -5.52 -9.09 -32.13
CA HIS A 32 -6.29 -9.79 -31.11
C HIS A 32 -5.60 -11.11 -30.76
N ILE A 33 -5.52 -11.44 -29.46
CA ILE A 33 -4.93 -12.69 -28.98
C ILE A 33 -6.04 -13.65 -28.60
N TYR A 34 -6.01 -14.84 -29.20
CA TYR A 34 -6.90 -15.96 -28.90
C TYR A 34 -6.10 -17.08 -28.24
N TYR A 35 -6.66 -17.74 -27.23
CA TYR A 35 -5.94 -18.74 -26.45
C TYR A 35 -6.81 -19.92 -25.98
N THR A 36 -6.12 -20.99 -25.62
CA THR A 36 -6.64 -22.23 -25.01
C THR A 36 -5.74 -22.63 -23.84
N LEU A 37 -6.27 -23.38 -22.87
CA LEU A 37 -5.52 -23.80 -21.67
C LEU A 37 -5.28 -25.31 -21.58
N ASP A 38 -5.87 -26.08 -22.49
CA ASP A 38 -5.82 -27.55 -22.54
C ASP A 38 -4.79 -28.09 -23.57
N GLY A 39 -4.06 -27.19 -24.23
CA GLY A 39 -3.06 -27.54 -25.24
C GLY A 39 -3.62 -27.73 -26.66
N SER A 40 -4.91 -27.54 -26.89
CA SER A 40 -5.49 -27.48 -28.24
C SER A 40 -5.05 -26.22 -28.99
N ASP A 41 -4.97 -26.24 -30.33
CA ASP A 41 -4.56 -25.04 -31.08
C ASP A 41 -5.70 -23.99 -31.09
N PRO A 42 -5.43 -22.73 -30.70
CA PRO A 42 -6.44 -21.69 -30.66
C PRO A 42 -6.83 -21.20 -32.06
N ASN A 43 -8.07 -20.73 -32.17
CA ASN A 43 -8.62 -20.10 -33.37
C ASN A 43 -9.55 -18.93 -32.98
N GLN A 44 -10.23 -18.30 -33.95
CA GLN A 44 -11.06 -17.12 -33.71
C GLN A 44 -12.31 -17.38 -32.83
N GLU A 45 -12.68 -18.65 -32.61
CA GLU A 45 -13.76 -19.05 -31.70
C GLU A 45 -13.25 -19.36 -30.28
N SER A 46 -11.93 -19.34 -30.07
CA SER A 46 -11.31 -19.55 -28.75
C SER A 46 -11.44 -18.32 -27.86
N ALA A 47 -11.13 -18.48 -26.56
CA ALA A 47 -11.16 -17.37 -25.62
C ALA A 47 -10.20 -16.26 -26.05
N THR A 48 -10.63 -15.00 -25.93
CA THR A 48 -9.81 -13.83 -26.24
C THR A 48 -9.16 -13.25 -25.00
N PHE A 49 -7.90 -12.87 -25.10
CA PHE A 49 -7.23 -12.08 -24.06
C PHE A 49 -7.42 -10.58 -24.32
N ASN A 50 -7.84 -9.86 -23.29
CA ASN A 50 -7.99 -8.42 -23.30
C ASN A 50 -7.52 -7.85 -21.97
N ILE A 51 -6.48 -7.00 -22.02
CA ILE A 51 -5.90 -6.38 -20.82
C ILE A 51 -6.91 -5.53 -20.05
N ALA A 52 -7.96 -5.02 -20.72
CA ALA A 52 -9.05 -4.29 -20.07
C ALA A 52 -9.82 -5.12 -19.04
N ASP A 53 -9.81 -6.45 -19.19
CA ASP A 53 -10.51 -7.39 -18.30
C ASP A 53 -9.60 -7.89 -17.16
N GLY A 54 -8.35 -7.41 -17.10
CA GLY A 54 -7.29 -7.91 -16.22
C GLY A 54 -6.43 -8.97 -16.89
N LEU A 55 -5.38 -9.40 -16.18
CA LEU A 55 -4.52 -10.50 -16.64
C LEU A 55 -5.23 -11.85 -16.52
N LEU A 56 -4.76 -12.84 -17.30
CA LEU A 56 -5.30 -14.20 -17.26
C LEU A 56 -4.92 -14.86 -15.93
N THR A 57 -5.90 -15.18 -15.09
CA THR A 57 -5.68 -15.94 -13.85
C THR A 57 -5.61 -17.45 -14.14
N LEU A 58 -4.46 -18.07 -13.87
CA LEU A 58 -4.28 -19.52 -13.80
C LEU A 58 -4.32 -19.93 -12.32
N GLN A 59 -5.31 -20.71 -11.89
CA GLN A 59 -5.58 -20.95 -10.47
C GLN A 59 -5.95 -22.42 -10.20
N LEU A 60 -5.52 -22.92 -9.04
CA LEU A 60 -5.95 -24.20 -8.49
C LEU A 60 -7.43 -24.16 -8.11
N ASP A 61 -8.14 -25.25 -8.40
CA ASP A 61 -9.48 -25.43 -7.85
C ASP A 61 -9.39 -25.72 -6.34
N GLU A 62 -10.47 -25.48 -5.60
CA GLU A 62 -10.49 -25.69 -4.14
C GLU A 62 -10.11 -27.14 -3.78
N GLY A 63 -9.12 -27.31 -2.90
CA GLY A 63 -8.59 -28.61 -2.48
C GLY A 63 -7.63 -29.27 -3.48
N GLU A 64 -7.33 -28.64 -4.61
CA GLU A 64 -6.37 -29.17 -5.58
C GLU A 64 -4.92 -28.85 -5.17
N ALA A 65 -4.07 -29.88 -5.11
CA ALA A 65 -2.65 -29.71 -4.73
C ALA A 65 -1.77 -29.23 -5.90
N GLN A 66 -2.13 -29.54 -7.14
CA GLN A 66 -1.39 -29.14 -8.34
C GLN A 66 -2.30 -29.15 -9.57
N LYS A 67 -2.09 -28.17 -10.46
CA LYS A 67 -2.72 -28.11 -11.79
C LYS A 67 -1.73 -27.69 -12.86
N ASP A 68 -1.78 -28.37 -14.01
CA ASP A 68 -0.99 -28.03 -15.18
C ASP A 68 -1.86 -27.34 -16.25
N PHE A 69 -1.40 -26.18 -16.72
CA PHE A 69 -2.02 -25.39 -17.77
C PHE A 69 -1.14 -25.40 -19.03
N TYR A 70 -1.70 -25.88 -20.13
CA TYR A 70 -1.06 -25.91 -21.44
C TYR A 70 -1.59 -24.74 -22.28
N LEU A 71 -1.08 -23.55 -21.97
CA LEU A 71 -1.48 -22.32 -22.63
C LEU A 71 -0.94 -22.28 -24.06
N LYS A 72 -1.83 -22.28 -25.06
CA LYS A 72 -1.49 -21.94 -26.44
C LYS A 72 -2.17 -20.65 -26.85
N ALA A 73 -1.47 -19.80 -27.60
CA ALA A 73 -1.96 -18.50 -28.02
C ALA A 73 -1.59 -18.16 -29.47
N ILE A 74 -2.51 -17.51 -30.18
CA ILE A 74 -2.32 -17.00 -31.55
C ILE A 74 -2.74 -15.53 -31.61
N ALA A 75 -1.97 -14.71 -32.33
CA ALA A 75 -2.30 -13.32 -32.61
C ALA A 75 -2.89 -13.21 -34.02
N ILE A 76 -4.01 -12.49 -34.18
CA ILE A 76 -4.69 -12.31 -35.45
C ILE A 76 -4.96 -10.81 -35.69
N LYS A 77 -4.59 -10.32 -36.88
CA LYS A 77 -4.88 -8.96 -37.34
C LYS A 77 -5.35 -9.00 -38.79
N GLU A 78 -6.53 -8.44 -39.06
CA GLU A 78 -7.08 -8.28 -40.42
C GLU A 78 -7.04 -9.59 -41.25
N GLY A 79 -7.40 -10.72 -40.62
CA GLY A 79 -7.42 -12.04 -41.25
C GLY A 79 -6.04 -12.71 -41.42
N SER A 80 -4.94 -12.04 -41.07
CA SER A 80 -3.62 -12.65 -40.99
C SER A 80 -3.36 -13.17 -39.57
N SER A 81 -2.82 -14.38 -39.45
CA SER A 81 -2.45 -14.99 -38.17
C SER A 81 -0.94 -15.08 -37.98
N SER A 82 -0.53 -15.13 -36.71
CA SER A 82 0.82 -15.53 -36.32
C SER A 82 0.98 -17.05 -36.33
N ASP A 83 2.22 -17.52 -36.13
CA ASP A 83 2.46 -18.87 -35.66
C ASP A 83 1.83 -19.04 -34.24
N VAL A 84 1.39 -20.25 -33.88
CA VAL A 84 0.91 -20.56 -32.53
C VAL A 84 2.09 -20.58 -31.56
N ALA A 85 1.96 -19.85 -30.44
CA ALA A 85 2.87 -19.93 -29.32
C ALA A 85 2.33 -20.92 -28.28
N ALA A 86 3.23 -21.68 -27.62
CA ALA A 86 2.87 -22.67 -26.62
C ALA A 86 3.69 -22.47 -25.35
N PHE A 87 3.03 -22.56 -24.21
CA PHE A 87 3.55 -22.30 -22.88
C PHE A 87 2.99 -23.33 -21.90
N HIS A 88 3.77 -23.70 -20.89
CA HIS A 88 3.34 -24.64 -19.85
C HIS A 88 3.55 -24.01 -18.48
N PHE A 89 2.47 -23.97 -17.69
CA PHE A 89 2.49 -23.52 -16.30
C PHE A 89 2.06 -24.67 -15.40
N SER A 90 2.78 -24.90 -14.33
CA SER A 90 2.47 -25.89 -13.30
C SER A 90 2.29 -25.17 -11.98
N ILE A 91 1.05 -25.06 -11.51
CA ILE A 91 0.72 -24.37 -10.26
C ILE A 91 0.63 -25.43 -9.16
N ARG A 92 1.23 -25.18 -8.00
CA ARG A 92 1.30 -26.13 -6.89
C ARG A 92 0.97 -25.42 -5.58
N ALA A 93 0.02 -25.96 -4.83
CA ALA A 93 -0.32 -25.45 -3.52
C ALA A 93 0.90 -25.53 -2.60
N LEU A 94 1.04 -24.54 -1.72
CA LEU A 94 1.99 -24.65 -0.62
C LEU A 94 1.44 -25.66 0.41
N PRO A 95 2.30 -26.48 1.04
CA PRO A 95 1.90 -27.33 2.14
C PRO A 95 1.20 -26.52 3.25
N ASN A 96 0.08 -27.04 3.77
CA ASN A 96 -0.71 -26.41 4.84
C ASN A 96 -0.21 -26.81 6.24
N ASP A 97 0.75 -27.71 6.36
CA ASP A 97 1.14 -28.30 7.64
C ASP A 97 2.20 -27.50 8.42
N GLU A 98 2.84 -26.49 7.82
CA GLU A 98 3.89 -25.70 8.47
C GLU A 98 3.90 -24.23 8.05
N TYR A 99 4.31 -23.35 8.96
CA TYR A 99 4.70 -21.98 8.62
C TYR A 99 6.09 -21.97 7.98
N PHE A 100 6.25 -21.24 6.89
CA PHE A 100 7.55 -20.98 6.28
C PHE A 100 8.17 -19.76 6.95
N TYR A 101 9.49 -19.77 7.12
CA TYR A 101 10.17 -18.58 7.62
C TYR A 101 11.49 -18.29 6.91
N THR A 102 11.84 -17.02 6.86
CA THR A 102 13.13 -16.53 6.34
C THR A 102 13.71 -15.53 7.33
N ILE A 103 14.98 -15.70 7.70
CA ILE A 103 15.72 -14.70 8.47
C ILE A 103 16.11 -13.58 7.49
N LEU A 104 15.44 -12.43 7.58
CA LEU A 104 15.72 -11.24 6.76
C LEU A 104 16.85 -10.39 7.34
N GLN A 105 17.09 -10.52 8.65
CA GLN A 105 18.16 -9.87 9.38
C GLN A 105 18.53 -10.71 10.60
N GLU A 106 19.81 -11.04 10.74
CA GLU A 106 20.34 -11.70 11.94
C GLU A 106 20.40 -10.71 13.12
N LYS A 107 20.42 -11.25 14.35
CA LYS A 107 20.57 -10.42 15.55
C LYS A 107 21.98 -9.83 15.60
N GLU A 108 22.06 -8.51 15.71
CA GLU A 108 23.31 -7.80 15.97
C GLU A 108 23.22 -6.95 17.25
N ALA A 109 24.36 -6.46 17.73
CA ALA A 109 24.38 -5.55 18.88
C ALA A 109 23.74 -4.21 18.48
N GLY A 110 22.62 -3.85 19.11
CA GLY A 110 21.95 -2.58 18.84
C GLY A 110 20.89 -2.61 17.74
N SER A 111 20.64 -3.78 17.13
CA SER A 111 19.71 -3.98 16.02
C SER A 111 18.94 -5.29 16.19
N PRO A 112 17.63 -5.35 15.91
CA PRO A 112 16.83 -6.56 16.14
C PRO A 112 17.13 -7.64 15.08
N ALA A 113 16.81 -8.90 15.40
CA ALA A 113 16.62 -9.90 14.35
C ALA A 113 15.24 -9.71 13.72
N ILE A 114 15.12 -10.00 12.43
CA ILE A 114 13.86 -9.89 11.69
C ILE A 114 13.63 -11.21 10.98
N ILE A 115 12.56 -11.89 11.37
CA ILE A 115 12.13 -13.14 10.77
C ILE A 115 10.81 -12.86 10.06
N ARG A 116 10.76 -13.14 8.76
CA ARG A 116 9.51 -13.16 8.02
C ARG A 116 8.91 -14.54 8.14
N ILE A 117 7.63 -14.61 8.50
CA ILE A 117 6.85 -15.83 8.62
C ILE A 117 5.76 -15.76 7.54
N GLU A 118 5.55 -16.85 6.82
CA GLU A 118 4.58 -16.94 5.74
C GLU A 118 3.68 -18.17 5.97
N ASP A 119 2.38 -17.99 5.77
CA ASP A 119 1.44 -19.10 5.66
C ASP A 119 1.34 -19.61 4.21
N GLU A 120 0.54 -20.65 4.00
CA GLU A 120 0.30 -21.26 2.69
C GLU A 120 -0.40 -20.32 1.68
N TYR A 121 -0.98 -19.21 2.16
CA TYR A 121 -1.56 -18.16 1.35
C TYR A 121 -0.56 -17.07 0.98
N GLN A 122 0.69 -17.20 1.45
CA GLN A 122 1.80 -16.29 1.20
C GLN A 122 1.55 -14.88 1.75
N VAL A 123 0.84 -14.81 2.88
CA VAL A 123 0.72 -13.59 3.69
C VAL A 123 1.90 -13.50 4.64
N LYS A 124 2.51 -12.32 4.75
CA LYS A 124 3.76 -12.11 5.48
C LYS A 124 3.45 -11.52 6.85
N MET A 125 3.84 -12.27 7.88
CA MET A 125 3.96 -11.79 9.25
C MET A 125 5.44 -11.52 9.55
N TYR A 126 5.73 -10.67 10.52
CA TYR A 126 7.10 -10.39 10.92
C TYR A 126 7.28 -10.59 12.41
N PHE A 127 8.25 -11.42 12.79
CA PHE A 127 8.66 -11.58 14.17
C PHE A 127 9.99 -10.83 14.39
N VAL A 128 9.91 -9.75 15.17
CA VAL A 128 11.02 -8.84 15.43
C VAL A 128 11.55 -9.10 16.83
N ILE A 129 12.81 -9.53 16.93
CA ILE A 129 13.42 -9.96 18.19
C ILE A 129 14.45 -8.92 18.64
N GLY A 130 14.09 -8.15 19.68
CA GLY A 130 15.01 -7.23 20.37
C GLY A 130 15.80 -7.92 21.47
N SER A 131 16.50 -7.14 22.28
CA SER A 131 17.30 -7.65 23.41
C SER A 131 16.50 -8.02 24.65
N GLU A 132 15.30 -7.46 24.84
CA GLU A 132 14.49 -7.66 26.06
C GLU A 132 13.14 -8.33 25.79
N ARG A 133 12.58 -8.14 24.60
CA ARG A 133 11.32 -8.75 24.15
C ARG A 133 11.28 -8.87 22.63
N ALA A 134 10.34 -9.63 22.12
CA ALA A 134 10.00 -9.67 20.71
C ALA A 134 8.58 -9.16 20.45
N ILE A 135 8.25 -8.90 19.20
CA ILE A 135 6.89 -8.59 18.78
C ILE A 135 6.57 -9.30 17.46
N LEU A 136 5.38 -9.88 17.39
CA LEU A 136 4.77 -10.34 16.15
C LEU A 136 4.00 -9.19 15.51
N ILE A 137 4.21 -8.96 14.22
CA ILE A 137 3.48 -8.00 13.40
C ILE A 137 2.63 -8.80 12.40
N ASP A 138 1.31 -8.62 12.49
CA ASP A 138 0.25 -9.38 11.82
C ASP A 138 0.22 -10.88 12.21
N ALA A 139 -0.91 -11.55 11.95
CA ALA A 139 -1.22 -12.91 12.41
C ALA A 139 -1.72 -13.85 11.29
N GLY A 140 -1.48 -13.48 10.02
CA GLY A 140 -1.71 -14.33 8.85
C GLY A 140 -3.18 -14.65 8.58
N LEU A 141 -3.42 -15.49 7.57
CA LEU A 141 -4.74 -15.96 7.13
C LEU A 141 -5.04 -17.40 7.58
N ASN A 142 -4.00 -18.22 7.80
CA ASN A 142 -4.17 -19.59 8.27
C ASN A 142 -4.79 -19.62 9.69
N LYS A 143 -5.84 -20.43 9.87
CA LYS A 143 -6.59 -20.55 11.14
C LYS A 143 -6.34 -21.86 11.89
N GLU A 144 -5.62 -22.80 11.28
CA GLU A 144 -5.55 -24.19 11.75
C GLU A 144 -4.23 -24.53 12.43
N ASN A 145 -3.13 -23.89 12.01
CA ASN A 145 -1.79 -24.19 12.48
C ASN A 145 -1.52 -23.59 13.87
N ASP A 146 -0.46 -24.06 14.54
CA ASP A 146 -0.09 -23.54 15.86
C ASP A 146 0.92 -22.39 15.73
N LEU A 147 0.40 -21.18 15.46
CA LEU A 147 1.25 -19.98 15.37
C LEU A 147 1.97 -19.69 16.68
N LYS A 148 1.31 -19.91 17.83
CA LYS A 148 1.93 -19.62 19.13
C LYS A 148 3.10 -20.57 19.39
N GLY A 149 2.93 -21.88 19.20
CA GLY A 149 4.01 -22.85 19.39
C GLY A 149 5.19 -22.58 18.46
N PHE A 150 4.92 -22.14 17.23
CA PHE A 150 5.96 -21.71 16.30
C PHE A 150 6.72 -20.47 16.81
N LEU A 151 6.02 -19.47 17.34
CA LEU A 151 6.63 -18.27 17.92
C LEU A 151 7.40 -18.57 19.20
N ASP A 152 6.90 -19.45 20.08
CA ASP A 152 7.60 -19.88 21.29
C ASP A 152 8.97 -20.50 20.96
N MET A 153 9.04 -21.30 19.88
CA MET A 153 10.30 -21.85 19.37
C MET A 153 11.26 -20.75 18.89
N LEU A 154 10.76 -19.76 18.15
CA LEU A 154 11.59 -18.65 17.65
C LEU A 154 12.03 -17.70 18.78
N ALA A 155 11.19 -17.52 19.79
CA ALA A 155 11.44 -16.61 20.91
C ALA A 155 12.48 -17.17 21.90
N ASP A 156 12.65 -18.49 21.97
CA ASP A 156 13.59 -19.17 22.89
C ASP A 156 13.49 -18.66 24.34
N GLY A 157 12.25 -18.51 24.83
CA GLY A 157 11.94 -18.03 26.17
C GLY A 157 11.93 -16.51 26.36
N LEU A 158 12.21 -15.73 25.31
CA LEU A 158 12.04 -14.27 25.33
C LEU A 158 10.54 -13.91 25.35
N PRO A 159 10.09 -12.96 26.20
CA PRO A 159 8.69 -12.54 26.19
C PRO A 159 8.36 -11.84 24.87
N TYR A 160 7.12 -12.00 24.40
CA TYR A 160 6.66 -11.32 23.20
C TYR A 160 5.18 -10.92 23.27
N GLU A 161 4.85 -9.91 22.47
CA GLU A 161 3.50 -9.39 22.26
C GLU A 161 3.18 -9.48 20.76
N ALA A 162 1.95 -9.18 20.36
CA ALA A 162 1.58 -9.11 18.95
C ALA A 162 0.84 -7.81 18.63
N VAL A 163 0.98 -7.33 17.40
CA VAL A 163 0.27 -6.17 16.89
C VAL A 163 -0.30 -6.49 15.52
N ILE A 164 -1.61 -6.27 15.39
CA ILE A 164 -2.33 -6.40 14.13
C ILE A 164 -2.39 -5.00 13.51
N THR A 165 -1.82 -4.87 12.31
CA THR A 165 -1.70 -3.56 11.63
C THR A 165 -3.05 -3.05 11.13
N HIS A 166 -3.93 -3.96 10.69
CA HIS A 166 -5.29 -3.69 10.23
C HIS A 166 -6.16 -4.96 10.29
N ALA A 167 -7.48 -4.79 10.34
CA ALA A 167 -8.44 -5.89 10.57
C ALA A 167 -8.99 -6.49 9.26
N HIS A 168 -8.10 -6.78 8.30
CA HIS A 168 -8.45 -7.69 7.22
C HIS A 168 -8.21 -9.15 7.62
N PRO A 169 -9.05 -10.10 7.16
CA PRO A 169 -8.96 -11.51 7.59
C PRO A 169 -7.62 -12.18 7.33
N ASP A 170 -6.84 -11.70 6.36
CA ASP A 170 -5.53 -12.22 6.03
C ASP A 170 -4.41 -11.75 6.97
N HIS A 171 -4.70 -10.82 7.88
CA HIS A 171 -3.72 -10.29 8.83
C HIS A 171 -4.11 -10.52 10.29
N ASP A 172 -5.33 -10.95 10.58
CA ASP A 172 -5.84 -11.10 11.95
C ASP A 172 -6.33 -12.51 12.30
N ALA A 173 -6.18 -13.51 11.41
CA ALA A 173 -6.86 -14.79 11.55
C ALA A 173 -6.52 -15.54 12.84
N GLN A 174 -5.26 -15.47 13.30
CA GLN A 174 -4.79 -16.10 14.53
C GLN A 174 -4.81 -15.17 15.75
N ALA A 175 -5.20 -13.90 15.59
CA ALA A 175 -5.12 -12.91 16.65
C ALA A 175 -5.94 -13.32 17.88
N GLN A 176 -7.17 -13.84 17.70
CA GLN A 176 -8.01 -14.29 18.82
C GLN A 176 -7.40 -15.51 19.52
N SER A 177 -6.86 -16.46 18.77
CA SER A 177 -6.16 -17.64 19.30
C SER A 177 -4.97 -17.25 20.17
N LEU A 178 -4.20 -16.24 19.75
CA LEU A 178 -3.09 -15.70 20.54
C LEU A 178 -3.56 -15.09 21.87
N ILE A 179 -4.65 -14.30 21.86
CA ILE A 179 -5.26 -13.72 23.07
C ILE A 179 -5.72 -14.83 24.02
N ASP A 180 -6.43 -15.83 23.51
CA ASP A 180 -6.96 -16.94 24.31
C ASP A 180 -5.85 -17.75 24.99
N GLN A 181 -4.66 -17.75 24.38
CA GLN A 181 -3.45 -18.38 24.90
C GLN A 181 -2.55 -17.43 25.73
N GLY A 182 -3.04 -16.23 26.05
CA GLY A 182 -2.42 -15.30 26.99
C GLY A 182 -1.41 -14.32 26.38
N ILE A 183 -1.32 -14.21 25.05
CA ILE A 183 -0.50 -13.19 24.39
C ILE A 183 -1.27 -11.88 24.36
N THR A 184 -0.61 -10.78 24.73
CA THR A 184 -1.17 -9.44 24.54
C THR A 184 -1.16 -9.09 23.05
N VAL A 185 -2.34 -8.86 22.49
CA VAL A 185 -2.53 -8.44 21.10
C VAL A 185 -3.02 -7.01 21.04
N TYR A 186 -2.34 -6.18 20.25
CA TYR A 186 -2.67 -4.78 20.02
C TYR A 186 -3.40 -4.61 18.69
N LEU A 187 -4.45 -3.80 18.68
CA LEU A 187 -5.17 -3.38 17.46
C LEU A 187 -5.72 -1.97 17.68
N ASN A 188 -5.61 -1.09 16.68
CA ASN A 188 -6.22 0.24 16.76
C ASN A 188 -7.75 0.10 16.72
N SER A 189 -8.45 0.71 17.68
CA SER A 189 -9.89 0.59 17.80
C SER A 189 -10.70 1.20 16.64
N GLU A 190 -10.08 2.01 15.76
CA GLU A 190 -10.72 2.46 14.52
C GLU A 190 -10.89 1.33 13.48
N GLU A 191 -10.23 0.19 13.68
CA GLU A 191 -10.40 -1.01 12.84
C GLU A 191 -11.65 -1.83 13.17
N LYS A 192 -12.40 -1.49 14.23
CA LYS A 192 -13.63 -2.21 14.59
C LYS A 192 -14.65 -2.29 13.45
N ALA A 193 -14.80 -1.20 12.69
CA ALA A 193 -15.72 -1.18 11.55
C ALA A 193 -15.26 -2.13 10.43
N THR A 194 -13.95 -2.20 10.17
CA THR A 194 -13.35 -3.14 9.23
C THR A 194 -13.55 -4.58 9.71
N LEU A 195 -13.27 -4.85 10.99
CA LEU A 195 -13.47 -6.16 11.61
C LEU A 195 -14.93 -6.64 11.45
N ASP A 196 -15.90 -5.78 11.78
CA ASP A 196 -17.33 -6.06 11.65
C ASP A 196 -17.72 -6.34 10.19
N GLN A 197 -17.18 -5.56 9.23
CA GLN A 197 -17.45 -5.71 7.80
C GLN A 197 -17.05 -7.10 7.28
N PHE A 198 -15.92 -7.64 7.77
CA PHE A 198 -15.44 -8.97 7.37
C PHE A 198 -15.89 -10.09 8.30
N GLY A 199 -16.78 -9.81 9.25
CA GLY A 199 -17.29 -10.81 10.20
C GLY A 199 -16.21 -11.33 11.16
N GLY A 200 -15.19 -10.52 11.44
CA GLY A 200 -14.15 -10.82 12.41
C GLY A 200 -14.71 -10.90 13.83
N THR A 201 -14.07 -11.70 14.68
CA THR A 201 -14.53 -11.99 16.05
C THR A 201 -13.52 -11.57 17.11
N LEU A 202 -12.48 -10.83 16.71
CA LEU A 202 -11.39 -10.41 17.58
C LEU A 202 -11.90 -9.51 18.70
N THR A 203 -11.69 -9.94 19.94
CA THR A 203 -12.06 -9.23 21.17
C THR A 203 -10.95 -9.34 22.21
N GLY A 204 -10.94 -8.45 23.20
CA GLY A 204 -9.92 -8.47 24.27
C GLY A 204 -8.56 -7.90 23.86
N PHE A 205 -8.43 -7.36 22.64
CA PHE A 205 -7.25 -6.64 22.20
C PHE A 205 -7.01 -5.35 23.00
N VAL A 206 -5.76 -4.91 23.06
CA VAL A 206 -5.35 -3.65 23.65
C VAL A 206 -5.39 -2.55 22.59
N ASP A 207 -6.22 -1.53 22.84
CA ASP A 207 -6.26 -0.35 21.98
C ASP A 207 -4.98 0.49 22.16
N PHE A 208 -4.46 0.99 21.05
CA PHE A 208 -3.29 1.87 21.01
C PHE A 208 -3.41 2.87 19.87
N ASN A 209 -2.62 3.95 19.93
CA ASN A 209 -2.70 5.06 18.99
C ASN A 209 -1.32 5.43 18.45
N GLU A 210 -1.30 6.33 17.47
CA GLU A 210 -0.08 6.94 16.95
C GLU A 210 0.84 7.41 18.08
N GLY A 211 2.15 7.20 17.89
CA GLY A 211 3.17 7.56 18.86
C GLY A 211 3.37 6.54 19.97
N HIS A 212 2.57 5.48 20.07
CA HIS A 212 2.89 4.34 20.93
C HIS A 212 4.24 3.74 20.53
N ILE A 213 5.05 3.36 21.52
CA ILE A 213 6.37 2.78 21.32
C ILE A 213 6.36 1.37 21.90
N PHE A 214 6.57 0.38 21.04
CA PHE A 214 6.90 -0.97 21.46
C PHE A 214 8.41 -1.04 21.69
N ASP A 215 8.80 -1.02 22.96
CA ASP A 215 10.20 -1.04 23.37
C ASP A 215 10.70 -2.49 23.49
N LEU A 216 11.53 -2.91 22.54
CA LEU A 216 12.13 -4.24 22.50
C LEU A 216 13.52 -4.30 23.18
N GLY A 217 13.92 -3.23 23.85
CA GLY A 217 15.25 -3.00 24.42
C GLY A 217 16.14 -2.23 23.45
N ASP A 218 16.92 -2.93 22.62
CA ASP A 218 17.83 -2.29 21.67
C ASP A 218 17.19 -1.84 20.34
N CYS A 219 15.89 -2.08 20.20
CA CYS A 219 15.01 -1.68 19.11
C CYS A 219 13.73 -1.05 19.69
N GLN A 220 13.28 0.07 19.12
CA GLN A 220 12.03 0.73 19.50
C GLN A 220 11.18 0.94 18.26
N LEU A 221 9.99 0.37 18.24
CA LEU A 221 9.05 0.47 17.13
C LEU A 221 7.97 1.50 17.47
N LYS A 222 8.05 2.67 16.83
CA LYS A 222 7.04 3.72 16.98
C LYS A 222 5.90 3.51 15.99
N ALA A 223 4.67 3.55 16.49
CA ALA A 223 3.46 3.45 15.69
C ALA A 223 3.12 4.78 15.00
N TYR A 224 2.74 4.70 13.72
CA TYR A 224 2.19 5.80 12.93
C TYR A 224 0.85 5.38 12.34
N LYS A 225 -0.18 6.25 12.42
CA LYS A 225 -1.46 5.98 11.77
C LYS A 225 -1.37 6.35 10.29
N ILE A 226 -1.77 5.42 9.43
CA ILE A 226 -1.77 5.60 7.97
C ILE A 226 -3.18 5.27 7.44
N PRO A 227 -4.19 6.10 7.74
CA PRO A 227 -5.51 5.90 7.17
C PRO A 227 -5.42 5.93 5.64
N GLY A 228 -6.04 4.94 5.01
CA GLY A 228 -6.00 4.78 3.56
C GLY A 228 -6.44 3.39 3.17
N HIS A 229 -5.57 2.39 3.36
CA HIS A 229 -5.92 0.99 3.15
C HIS A 229 -7.08 0.57 4.04
N THR A 230 -7.02 0.85 5.33
CA THR A 230 -8.17 0.87 6.24
C THR A 230 -8.10 2.14 7.06
N LYS A 231 -9.16 2.47 7.80
CA LYS A 231 -9.23 3.72 8.58
C LYS A 231 -8.23 3.73 9.73
N GLY A 232 -8.09 2.62 10.45
CA GLY A 232 -7.25 2.48 11.62
C GLY A 232 -5.90 1.82 11.34
N HIS A 233 -5.48 1.71 10.06
CA HIS A 233 -4.21 1.07 9.69
C HIS A 233 -3.02 1.72 10.41
N ILE A 234 -2.14 0.88 10.95
CA ILE A 234 -0.91 1.28 11.63
C ILE A 234 0.30 0.71 10.89
N ILE A 235 1.34 1.53 10.80
CA ILE A 235 2.70 1.08 10.46
C ILE A 235 3.62 1.26 11.67
N LEU A 236 4.70 0.48 11.71
CA LEU A 236 5.70 0.55 12.78
C LEU A 236 7.06 0.93 12.19
N LEU A 237 7.70 1.93 12.79
CA LEU A 237 9.02 2.40 12.37
C LEU A 237 10.02 2.33 13.52
N ASP A 238 11.11 1.62 13.30
CA ASP A 238 12.35 1.78 14.07
C ASP A 238 13.23 2.81 13.34
N GLU A 239 13.20 4.05 13.80
CA GLU A 239 13.97 5.15 13.21
C GLU A 239 15.48 4.98 13.37
N LYS A 240 15.93 4.28 14.42
CA LYS A 240 17.36 4.08 14.71
C LYS A 240 17.99 3.14 13.69
N ASN A 241 17.29 2.06 13.35
CA ASN A 241 17.77 1.06 12.39
C ASN A 241 17.21 1.25 10.97
N GLY A 242 16.23 2.14 10.80
CA GLY A 242 15.56 2.42 9.54
C GLY A 242 14.72 1.26 9.02
N LEU A 243 13.98 0.62 9.91
CA LEU A 243 13.15 -0.55 9.63
C LEU A 243 11.67 -0.14 9.67
N LEU A 244 11.00 -0.17 8.52
CA LEU A 244 9.60 0.18 8.39
C LEU A 244 8.75 -1.07 8.11
N PHE A 245 7.85 -1.40 9.03
CA PHE A 245 6.86 -2.45 8.85
C PHE A 245 5.55 -1.78 8.41
N ALA A 246 5.31 -1.80 7.11
CA ALA A 246 4.22 -1.07 6.46
C ALA A 246 2.96 -1.92 6.25
N SER A 247 3.09 -3.26 6.33
CA SER A 247 2.02 -4.19 5.96
C SER A 247 1.35 -3.75 4.65
N ASP A 248 0.03 -3.56 4.63
CA ASP A 248 -0.75 -3.18 3.45
C ASP A 248 -0.90 -1.66 3.25
N ALA A 249 -0.42 -0.83 4.18
CA ALA A 249 -0.66 0.63 4.21
C ALA A 249 -0.20 1.34 2.93
N PHE A 250 0.97 0.93 2.43
CA PHE A 250 1.62 1.54 1.28
C PHE A 250 1.54 0.67 0.04
N GLY A 251 0.69 -0.35 0.06
CA GLY A 251 0.43 -1.18 -1.10
C GLY A 251 1.32 -2.41 -1.25
N ASN A 252 0.89 -3.28 -2.16
CA ASN A 252 1.34 -4.65 -2.27
C ASN A 252 1.55 -5.00 -3.73
N ASN A 253 2.78 -4.84 -4.23
CA ASN A 253 3.10 -4.96 -5.64
C ASN A 253 4.09 -6.10 -5.90
N ARG A 254 3.56 -7.29 -6.23
CA ARG A 254 4.31 -8.50 -6.57
C ARG A 254 4.31 -8.74 -8.09
N ASN A 255 5.40 -9.29 -8.63
CA ASN A 255 5.56 -9.48 -10.08
C ASN A 255 4.98 -10.81 -10.61
N THR A 256 4.85 -11.86 -9.80
CA THR A 256 4.33 -13.18 -10.24
C THR A 256 2.89 -13.43 -9.83
N LEU A 257 2.52 -12.95 -8.66
CA LEU A 257 1.15 -12.78 -8.20
C LEU A 257 0.92 -11.31 -8.38
N MET A 258 0.22 -10.88 -9.44
CA MET A 258 0.10 -9.46 -9.71
C MET A 258 -0.82 -8.85 -8.68
N ASP A 259 -0.28 -8.58 -7.50
CA ASP A 259 -0.95 -7.80 -6.49
C ASP A 259 -0.78 -6.34 -6.88
N THR A 260 -1.91 -5.67 -6.91
CA THR A 260 -1.96 -4.22 -6.96
C THR A 260 -2.38 -3.77 -5.57
N ALA A 261 -1.75 -2.72 -5.07
CA ALA A 261 -2.11 -2.07 -3.83
C ALA A 261 -3.62 -1.79 -3.85
N PHE A 262 -4.37 -2.58 -3.09
CA PHE A 262 -5.77 -2.31 -2.89
C PHE A 262 -5.82 -1.39 -1.70
N LEU A 263 -6.07 -0.10 -1.91
CA LEU A 263 -6.46 0.72 -0.78
C LEU A 263 -7.93 0.40 -0.57
N HIS A 264 -8.28 -0.31 0.51
CA HIS A 264 -9.68 -0.64 0.79
C HIS A 264 -10.40 0.62 1.26
N LEU A 265 -10.81 1.40 0.27
CA LEU A 265 -11.39 2.72 0.41
C LEU A 265 -12.84 2.70 0.97
N ALA A 266 -13.23 1.61 1.63
CA ALA A 266 -14.55 1.40 2.22
C ALA A 266 -14.82 2.27 3.47
N GLY A 267 -13.83 3.06 3.93
CA GLY A 267 -13.98 4.04 5.00
C GLY A 267 -14.76 5.31 4.61
N GLY A 268 -15.29 5.38 3.40
CA GLY A 268 -15.93 6.59 2.85
C GLY A 268 -14.87 7.66 2.54
N GLU A 269 -15.21 8.93 2.75
CA GLU A 269 -14.30 10.05 2.46
C GLU A 269 -12.93 9.96 3.15
N GLU A 270 -12.77 9.24 4.27
CA GLU A 270 -11.46 9.13 4.96
C GLU A 270 -10.48 8.18 4.25
N SER A 271 -10.96 7.46 3.25
CA SER A 271 -10.17 6.56 2.44
C SER A 271 -10.35 6.97 0.99
N THR A 272 -9.95 8.19 0.61
CA THR A 272 -9.86 8.60 -0.79
C THR A 272 -8.41 8.95 -1.13
N MET A 273 -8.04 8.90 -2.42
CA MET A 273 -6.64 9.07 -2.83
C MET A 273 -6.07 10.44 -2.41
N ASP A 274 -6.88 11.51 -2.46
CA ASP A 274 -6.50 12.85 -1.98
C ASP A 274 -6.22 12.90 -0.47
N ARG A 275 -6.95 12.12 0.33
CA ARG A 275 -6.70 12.00 1.78
C ARG A 275 -5.44 11.18 2.04
N PHE A 276 -5.29 10.08 1.31
CA PHE A 276 -4.09 9.25 1.40
C PHE A 276 -2.83 10.02 0.96
N LEU A 277 -2.92 10.93 -0.03
CA LEU A 277 -1.81 11.81 -0.39
C LEU A 277 -1.37 12.67 0.78
N ALA A 278 -2.32 13.29 1.50
CA ALA A 278 -2.01 14.09 2.67
C ALA A 278 -1.29 13.27 3.74
N VAL A 279 -1.81 12.07 4.06
CA VAL A 279 -1.19 11.14 5.00
C VAL A 279 0.23 10.77 4.56
N LEU A 280 0.40 10.34 3.31
CA LEU A 280 1.66 9.91 2.74
C LEU A 280 2.70 11.03 2.76
N GLN A 281 2.34 12.24 2.31
CA GLN A 281 3.27 13.38 2.29
C GLN A 281 3.68 13.82 3.69
N ASN A 282 2.76 13.84 4.65
CA ASN A 282 3.09 14.16 6.04
C ASN A 282 3.99 13.10 6.67
N PHE A 283 3.70 11.81 6.46
CA PHE A 283 4.53 10.71 6.92
C PHE A 283 5.94 10.77 6.31
N ARG A 284 6.04 10.90 4.99
CA ARG A 284 7.33 10.99 4.29
C ARG A 284 8.13 12.22 4.72
N HIS A 285 7.47 13.35 4.98
CA HIS A 285 8.14 14.54 5.50
C HIS A 285 8.74 14.29 6.89
N ALA A 286 7.95 13.71 7.81
CA ALA A 286 8.37 13.45 9.19
C ALA A 286 9.47 12.38 9.32
N THR A 287 9.57 11.48 8.35
CA THR A 287 10.46 10.31 8.36
C THR A 287 11.55 10.36 7.29
N ARG A 288 11.68 11.49 6.59
CA ARG A 288 12.60 11.65 5.45
C ARG A 288 14.02 11.22 5.80
N GLY A 289 14.56 10.28 5.04
CA GLY A 289 15.92 9.77 5.21
C GLY A 289 16.13 8.91 6.46
N LYS A 290 15.05 8.47 7.12
CA LYS A 290 15.09 7.56 8.26
C LYS A 290 14.72 6.12 7.91
N ILE A 291 14.38 5.82 6.65
CA ILE A 291 13.88 4.50 6.23
C ILE A 291 14.87 3.85 5.26
N ASN A 292 15.39 2.69 5.63
CA ASN A 292 16.32 1.91 4.82
C ASN A 292 15.64 0.68 4.21
N LYS A 293 14.79 0.01 4.99
CA LYS A 293 14.08 -1.22 4.61
C LYS A 293 12.59 -1.08 4.88
N ILE A 294 11.77 -1.54 3.95
CA ILE A 294 10.31 -1.58 4.06
C ILE A 294 9.84 -3.03 3.92
N PHE A 295 9.06 -3.47 4.90
CA PHE A 295 8.47 -4.80 5.03
C PHE A 295 6.95 -4.69 4.81
N PHE A 296 6.40 -5.54 3.94
CA PHE A 296 4.99 -5.49 3.51
C PHE A 296 4.25 -6.78 3.87
N GLY A 297 2.92 -6.71 3.92
CA GLY A 297 2.07 -7.86 4.22
C GLY A 297 1.99 -8.85 3.06
N HIS A 298 2.20 -8.37 1.83
CA HIS A 298 2.14 -9.21 0.64
C HIS A 298 3.37 -9.09 -0.28
N ASN A 299 4.26 -8.10 -0.16
CA ASN A 299 5.42 -8.06 -1.04
C ASN A 299 6.47 -9.14 -0.71
N ASP A 300 6.97 -9.85 -1.72
CA ASP A 300 8.01 -10.87 -1.53
C ASP A 300 9.40 -10.24 -1.31
N HIS A 301 9.55 -8.95 -1.65
CA HIS A 301 10.80 -8.21 -1.55
C HIS A 301 10.78 -7.20 -0.41
N VAL A 302 11.92 -7.08 0.28
CA VAL A 302 12.19 -5.94 1.16
C VAL A 302 12.60 -4.77 0.29
N LEU A 303 11.81 -3.69 0.31
CA LEU A 303 12.07 -2.50 -0.50
C LEU A 303 12.74 -1.41 0.32
N ASN A 304 12.99 -0.25 -0.30
CA ASN A 304 13.57 0.92 0.33
C ASN A 304 12.70 2.16 0.05
N GLU A 305 13.14 3.32 0.51
CA GLU A 305 12.41 4.59 0.41
C GLU A 305 12.03 5.00 -1.03
N ASN A 306 12.72 4.49 -2.07
CA ASN A 306 12.36 4.76 -3.48
C ASN A 306 10.94 4.29 -3.82
N TYR A 307 10.48 3.20 -3.20
CA TYR A 307 9.11 2.72 -3.36
C TYR A 307 8.09 3.77 -2.92
N LEU A 308 8.34 4.47 -1.80
CA LEU A 308 7.46 5.54 -1.32
C LEU A 308 7.46 6.75 -2.26
N GLU A 309 8.56 7.00 -2.98
CA GLU A 309 8.58 8.01 -4.05
C GLU A 309 7.69 7.62 -5.21
N ASN A 310 7.76 6.36 -5.65
CA ASN A 310 6.92 5.86 -6.73
C ASN A 310 5.44 5.80 -6.31
N LEU A 311 5.18 5.49 -5.04
CA LEU A 311 3.84 5.53 -4.47
C LEU A 311 3.27 6.93 -4.51
N GLU A 312 4.01 7.93 -4.01
CA GLU A 312 3.53 9.32 -4.06
C GLU A 312 3.31 9.79 -5.50
N LYS A 313 4.19 9.43 -6.46
CA LYS A 313 3.96 9.73 -7.88
C LYS A 313 2.69 9.09 -8.42
N ALA A 314 2.40 7.84 -8.06
CA ALA A 314 1.19 7.13 -8.49
C ALA A 314 -0.07 7.75 -7.89
N VAL A 315 -0.04 8.13 -6.62
CA VAL A 315 -1.13 8.86 -5.95
C VAL A 315 -1.33 10.23 -6.61
N GLN A 316 -0.24 10.99 -6.80
CA GLN A 316 -0.26 12.35 -7.35
C GLN A 316 -0.78 12.40 -8.79
N GLN A 317 -0.35 11.48 -9.68
CA GLN A 317 -0.82 11.48 -11.07
C GLN A 317 -2.33 11.19 -11.15
N ALA A 318 -2.86 10.34 -10.28
CA ALA A 318 -4.29 10.05 -10.22
C ALA A 318 -5.08 11.30 -9.78
N ILE A 319 -4.56 12.05 -8.80
CA ILE A 319 -5.17 13.30 -8.33
C ILE A 319 -5.08 14.41 -9.39
N ASP A 320 -3.99 14.47 -10.15
CA ASP A 320 -3.82 15.53 -11.13
C ASP A 320 -4.66 15.28 -12.38
N PHE A 321 -4.73 14.05 -12.88
CA PHE A 321 -5.36 13.77 -14.18
C PHE A 321 -6.65 12.94 -14.08
N GLY A 322 -7.04 12.52 -12.87
CA GLY A 322 -8.24 11.73 -12.66
C GLY A 322 -8.23 10.43 -13.46
N GLU A 323 -9.38 10.10 -14.07
CA GLU A 323 -9.57 8.89 -14.87
C GLU A 323 -8.61 8.77 -16.07
N GLU A 324 -8.09 9.89 -16.58
CA GLU A 324 -7.15 9.89 -17.72
C GLU A 324 -5.75 9.38 -17.33
N ALA A 325 -5.41 9.43 -16.03
CA ALA A 325 -4.15 8.89 -15.52
C ALA A 325 -4.16 7.37 -15.34
N LEU A 326 -5.33 6.74 -15.45
CA LEU A 326 -5.50 5.34 -15.06
C LEU A 326 -5.29 4.38 -16.21
N SER A 327 -4.67 3.25 -15.90
CA SER A 327 -4.52 2.11 -16.80
C SER A 327 -5.48 0.99 -16.40
N PRO A 328 -5.80 0.04 -17.29
CA PRO A 328 -6.49 -1.18 -16.90
C PRO A 328 -5.80 -1.87 -15.72
N THR A 329 -6.60 -2.39 -14.80
CA THR A 329 -6.10 -3.20 -13.69
C THR A 329 -5.34 -4.44 -14.19
N LEU A 330 -4.31 -4.85 -13.44
CA LEU A 330 -3.60 -6.11 -13.72
C LEU A 330 -4.34 -7.32 -13.16
N ARG A 331 -5.22 -7.14 -12.17
CA ARG A 331 -6.06 -8.21 -11.62
C ARG A 331 -7.46 -8.10 -12.19
N PRO A 332 -8.16 -9.20 -12.50
CA PRO A 332 -9.57 -9.11 -12.89
C PRO A 332 -10.40 -8.32 -11.87
N ALA A 333 -11.36 -7.50 -12.31
CA ALA A 333 -12.14 -6.64 -11.40
C ALA A 333 -12.84 -7.39 -10.26
N LYS A 334 -13.23 -8.65 -10.50
CA LYS A 334 -13.78 -9.56 -9.47
C LYS A 334 -12.82 -9.80 -8.29
N GLU A 335 -11.52 -9.75 -8.54
CA GLU A 335 -10.45 -9.90 -7.53
C GLU A 335 -10.08 -8.55 -6.89
N CYS A 336 -10.59 -7.42 -7.39
CA CYS A 336 -10.32 -6.07 -6.88
C CYS A 336 -11.59 -5.37 -6.41
N MET A 337 -12.56 -6.13 -5.88
CA MET A 337 -13.84 -5.61 -5.37
C MET A 337 -14.58 -4.70 -6.37
N GLY A 338 -14.43 -4.96 -7.66
CA GLY A 338 -15.06 -4.19 -8.74
C GLY A 338 -14.17 -3.12 -9.37
N SER A 339 -13.00 -2.81 -8.80
CA SER A 339 -12.06 -1.87 -9.42
C SER A 339 -11.45 -2.46 -10.70
N SER A 340 -11.56 -1.73 -11.80
CA SER A 340 -11.08 -2.13 -13.13
C SER A 340 -9.89 -1.30 -13.62
N LYS A 341 -9.39 -0.40 -12.77
CA LYS A 341 -8.38 0.58 -13.15
C LYS A 341 -7.36 0.77 -12.03
N ILE A 342 -6.13 1.07 -12.43
CA ILE A 342 -5.03 1.35 -11.53
C ILE A 342 -4.31 2.63 -11.91
N SER A 343 -3.76 3.32 -10.91
CA SER A 343 -2.66 4.25 -11.13
C SER A 343 -1.35 3.47 -11.08
N LEU A 344 -0.54 3.56 -12.13
CA LEU A 344 0.67 2.75 -12.32
C LEU A 344 1.90 3.62 -12.50
N ILE A 345 2.95 3.34 -11.72
CA ILE A 345 4.31 3.89 -11.87
C ILE A 345 5.31 2.74 -11.94
N GLY A 346 6.25 2.85 -12.87
CA GLY A 346 7.25 1.81 -13.14
C GLY A 346 6.72 0.69 -14.02
N ASN A 347 7.57 -0.31 -14.24
CA ASN A 347 7.28 -1.49 -15.04
C ASN A 347 7.19 -2.73 -14.14
N TYR A 348 5.96 -3.21 -13.93
CA TYR A 348 5.66 -4.38 -13.08
C TYR A 348 6.38 -5.67 -13.51
N MET A 349 6.92 -5.72 -14.74
CA MET A 349 7.67 -6.88 -15.23
C MET A 349 9.15 -6.85 -14.85
N THR A 350 9.72 -5.69 -14.52
CA THR A 350 11.18 -5.52 -14.36
C THR A 350 11.58 -4.77 -13.09
N ASP A 351 10.77 -3.85 -12.63
CA ASP A 351 11.13 -2.95 -11.55
C ASP A 351 10.63 -3.57 -10.23
N LEU A 352 11.46 -3.63 -9.20
CA LEU A 352 11.07 -4.20 -7.89
C LEU A 352 10.21 -3.24 -7.07
N ASP A 353 10.38 -1.94 -7.31
CA ASP A 353 9.73 -0.82 -6.63
C ASP A 353 8.62 -0.18 -7.47
N TRP A 354 8.09 -0.92 -8.44
CA TRP A 354 6.89 -0.51 -9.18
C TRP A 354 5.70 -0.37 -8.24
N VAL A 355 4.78 0.51 -8.59
CA VAL A 355 3.55 0.75 -7.83
C VAL A 355 2.37 0.68 -8.77
N GLY A 356 1.39 -0.15 -8.43
CA GLY A 356 0.08 -0.17 -9.04
C GLY A 356 -0.98 -0.12 -7.96
N ILE A 357 -1.83 0.91 -7.96
CA ILE A 357 -2.87 1.12 -6.95
C ILE A 357 -4.24 0.91 -7.57
N ASN A 358 -5.02 -0.06 -7.08
CA ASN A 358 -6.44 -0.16 -7.41
C ASN A 358 -7.16 0.99 -6.73
N ILE A 359 -7.96 1.71 -7.51
CA ILE A 359 -8.68 2.88 -7.02
C ILE A 359 -10.17 2.60 -7.07
N GLU A 360 -10.83 2.79 -5.94
CA GLU A 360 -12.28 2.88 -5.85
C GLU A 360 -12.72 4.35 -5.94
N HIS A 361 -12.04 5.23 -5.20
CA HIS A 361 -12.30 6.66 -5.14
C HIS A 361 -11.00 7.48 -5.21
N ILE A 362 -10.87 8.31 -6.25
CA ILE A 362 -9.72 9.23 -6.37
C ILE A 362 -9.89 10.43 -5.40
N TYR A 363 -11.11 10.94 -5.27
CA TYR A 363 -11.38 12.19 -4.54
C TYR A 363 -12.43 11.98 -3.46
N SER A 364 -12.31 12.73 -2.36
CA SER A 364 -13.44 13.02 -1.45
C SER A 364 -14.62 13.63 -2.21
N ASP A 365 -15.83 13.55 -1.65
CA ASP A 365 -17.06 13.95 -2.34
C ASP A 365 -16.98 15.39 -2.87
N ASN A 366 -17.58 15.60 -4.04
CA ASN A 366 -17.64 16.89 -4.77
C ASN A 366 -16.32 17.36 -5.40
N TYR A 367 -15.21 16.66 -5.17
CA TYR A 367 -13.94 16.95 -5.82
C TYR A 367 -13.71 16.11 -7.10
N THR A 368 -12.90 16.67 -7.97
CA THR A 368 -12.48 16.17 -9.28
C THR A 368 -11.08 16.71 -9.55
N SER A 369 -10.43 16.19 -10.59
CA SER A 369 -9.13 16.70 -11.05
C SER A 369 -9.15 18.20 -11.35
N GLU A 370 -10.30 18.77 -11.73
CA GLU A 370 -10.40 20.17 -12.18
C GLU A 370 -10.72 21.15 -11.05
N ASN A 371 -11.42 20.72 -10.01
CA ASN A 371 -11.98 21.62 -8.99
C ASN A 371 -11.40 21.43 -7.58
N ILE A 372 -10.50 20.46 -7.37
CA ILE A 372 -9.85 20.28 -6.07
C ILE A 372 -9.01 21.51 -5.71
N ASP A 373 -9.34 22.11 -4.57
CA ASP A 373 -8.76 23.35 -4.05
C ASP A 373 -8.19 23.18 -2.65
N THR A 374 -7.93 21.94 -2.23
CA THR A 374 -7.38 21.63 -0.91
C THR A 374 -5.85 21.69 -0.88
N LEU A 375 -5.31 21.80 0.33
CA LEU A 375 -3.93 21.49 0.63
C LEU A 375 -3.79 20.03 1.03
N SER A 376 -2.69 19.39 0.66
CA SER A 376 -2.30 18.06 1.15
C SER A 376 -1.33 18.15 2.33
N ALA A 377 -0.60 19.27 2.48
CA ALA A 377 0.24 19.49 3.65
C ALA A 377 0.48 20.98 3.96
N VAL A 378 0.70 21.25 5.25
CA VAL A 378 1.26 22.49 5.76
C VAL A 378 2.37 22.13 6.75
N PHE A 379 3.61 22.35 6.35
CA PHE A 379 4.78 22.12 7.20
C PHE A 379 5.27 23.43 7.80
N ILE A 380 5.48 23.45 9.11
CA ILE A 380 5.92 24.64 9.83
C ILE A 380 7.17 24.30 10.65
N LYS A 381 8.17 25.17 10.59
CA LYS A 381 9.29 25.19 11.55
C LYS A 381 9.16 26.40 12.46
N GLY A 382 9.50 26.21 13.74
CA GLY A 382 9.41 27.26 14.77
C GLY A 382 8.09 27.24 15.56
N GLY A 383 7.29 26.18 15.42
CA GLY A 383 6.09 25.97 16.23
C GLY A 383 5.33 24.70 15.87
N SER A 384 4.29 24.40 16.63
CA SER A 384 3.37 23.27 16.45
C SER A 384 1.95 23.73 16.13
N MET A 385 1.35 23.15 15.08
CA MET A 385 -0.05 23.38 14.72
C MET A 385 -1.01 22.57 15.61
N GLU A 386 -2.15 23.17 15.95
CA GLU A 386 -3.25 22.54 16.67
C GLU A 386 -4.61 22.91 16.01
N PRO A 387 -5.42 21.93 15.58
CA PRO A 387 -5.11 20.50 15.54
C PRO A 387 -3.99 20.16 14.55
N ALA A 388 -3.57 18.88 14.50
CA ALA A 388 -2.72 18.40 13.40
C ALA A 388 -3.38 18.69 12.05
N PHE A 389 -2.57 18.91 11.01
CA PHE A 389 -3.08 19.31 9.71
C PHE A 389 -4.02 18.25 9.13
N ASP A 390 -5.20 18.69 8.71
CA ASP A 390 -6.20 17.90 8.00
C ASP A 390 -6.77 18.77 6.86
N PRO A 391 -6.77 18.30 5.59
CA PRO A 391 -7.31 19.05 4.45
C PRO A 391 -8.74 19.61 4.60
N LYS A 392 -9.56 19.03 5.50
CA LYS A 392 -10.93 19.47 5.83
C LYS A 392 -10.96 20.55 6.91
N THR A 393 -9.94 20.66 7.75
CA THR A 393 -9.85 21.68 8.79
C THR A 393 -9.32 22.98 8.18
N GLU A 394 -10.09 24.06 8.32
CA GLU A 394 -9.75 25.37 7.75
C GLU A 394 -9.13 26.33 8.79
N ASN A 395 -9.27 26.05 10.09
CA ASN A 395 -8.82 26.95 11.14
C ASN A 395 -7.87 26.24 12.11
N TYR A 396 -6.71 26.84 12.33
CA TYR A 396 -5.66 26.30 13.17
C TYR A 396 -5.11 27.33 14.14
N THR A 397 -4.55 26.83 15.23
CA THR A 397 -3.67 27.59 16.11
C THR A 397 -2.22 27.14 15.86
N LEU A 398 -1.29 28.07 15.73
CA LEU A 398 0.15 27.78 15.77
C LEU A 398 0.72 28.26 17.10
N ARG A 399 1.26 27.34 17.88
CA ARG A 399 2.01 27.63 19.12
C ARG A 399 3.49 27.68 18.78
N LEU A 400 4.15 28.79 19.10
CA LEU A 400 5.58 28.95 18.79
C LEU A 400 6.46 28.18 19.78
N ASP A 401 7.57 27.61 19.30
CA ASP A 401 8.48 26.79 20.12
C ASP A 401 9.25 27.63 21.17
N GLN A 402 9.31 28.97 20.99
CA GLN A 402 9.89 30.01 21.86
C GLN A 402 9.18 31.36 21.57
N ASP A 403 9.61 32.50 22.15
CA ASP A 403 9.22 33.87 21.68
C ASP A 403 9.80 34.16 20.27
N SER A 404 9.65 33.22 19.33
CA SER A 404 10.17 33.31 17.99
C SER A 404 9.46 34.44 17.24
N ALA A 405 10.23 35.37 16.71
CA ALA A 405 9.71 36.44 15.87
C ALA A 405 9.53 35.99 14.41
N GLU A 406 9.88 34.74 14.07
CA GLU A 406 9.86 34.22 12.71
C GLU A 406 9.41 32.74 12.66
N VAL A 407 8.77 32.36 11.56
CA VAL A 407 8.48 30.96 11.20
C VAL A 407 8.85 30.70 9.74
N GLU A 408 9.07 29.43 9.42
CA GLU A 408 9.21 28.94 8.05
C GLU A 408 8.00 28.06 7.72
N ILE A 409 7.32 28.33 6.60
CA ILE A 409 6.11 27.61 6.19
C ILE A 409 6.30 27.07 4.77
N LEU A 410 6.05 25.77 4.60
CA LEU A 410 5.94 25.10 3.31
C LEU A 410 4.52 24.57 3.16
N VAL A 411 3.87 24.87 2.04
CA VAL A 411 2.49 24.46 1.76
C VAL A 411 2.46 23.65 0.47
N LEU A 412 1.72 22.55 0.47
CA LEU A 412 1.51 21.71 -0.70
C LEU A 412 0.02 21.72 -1.06
N ALA A 413 -0.31 22.13 -2.27
CA ALA A 413 -1.65 21.90 -2.83
C ALA A 413 -1.82 20.43 -3.16
N THR A 414 -3.03 19.92 -2.97
CA THR A 414 -3.34 18.52 -3.26
C THR A 414 -3.12 18.17 -4.73
N SER A 415 -3.47 19.09 -5.65
CA SER A 415 -3.13 18.96 -7.07
C SER A 415 -1.94 19.84 -7.42
N THR A 416 -0.96 19.28 -8.13
CA THR A 416 0.17 20.04 -8.69
C THR A 416 -0.27 21.00 -9.80
N ARG A 417 -1.48 20.82 -10.34
CA ARG A 417 -2.10 21.71 -11.33
C ARG A 417 -2.84 22.90 -10.72
N ALA A 418 -2.84 23.06 -9.39
CA ALA A 418 -3.42 24.23 -8.74
C ALA A 418 -2.90 25.52 -9.39
N GLN A 419 -3.79 26.42 -9.78
CA GLN A 419 -3.39 27.64 -10.50
C GLN A 419 -2.54 28.56 -9.64
N ASN A 420 -2.79 28.55 -8.34
CA ASN A 420 -2.10 29.41 -7.40
C ASN A 420 -2.20 28.86 -5.97
N VAL A 421 -1.14 29.08 -5.21
CA VAL A 421 -1.10 28.90 -3.76
C VAL A 421 -0.45 30.14 -3.18
N GLU A 422 -1.13 30.82 -2.26
CA GLU A 422 -0.65 32.06 -1.68
C GLU A 422 -0.59 31.97 -0.16
N ILE A 423 0.44 32.55 0.45
CA ILE A 423 0.53 32.81 1.88
C ILE A 423 0.46 34.33 2.06
N ASN A 424 -0.56 34.82 2.76
CA ASN A 424 -0.84 36.26 2.95
C ASN A 424 -0.89 37.06 1.63
N GLY A 425 -1.45 36.45 0.58
CA GLY A 425 -1.58 37.05 -0.75
C GLY A 425 -0.27 37.08 -1.56
N VAL A 426 0.80 36.44 -1.08
CA VAL A 426 2.06 36.27 -1.82
C VAL A 426 2.15 34.83 -2.32
N ALA A 427 2.43 34.65 -3.61
CA ALA A 427 2.59 33.33 -4.21
C ALA A 427 3.65 32.50 -3.47
N ALA A 428 3.30 31.28 -3.09
CA ALA A 428 4.15 30.34 -2.38
C ALA A 428 4.82 29.36 -3.34
N ASN A 429 6.11 29.13 -3.14
CA ASN A 429 6.82 28.04 -3.82
C ASN A 429 6.52 26.73 -3.07
N GLN A 430 5.86 25.78 -3.73
CA GLN A 430 5.48 24.50 -3.12
C GLN A 430 6.67 23.53 -2.91
N ASN A 431 7.91 23.94 -3.20
CA ASN A 431 9.12 23.17 -2.95
C ASN A 431 10.06 23.82 -1.91
N GLU A 432 9.73 25.02 -1.42
CA GLU A 432 10.62 25.80 -0.56
C GLU A 432 9.86 26.42 0.60
N TYR A 433 10.51 26.49 1.76
CA TYR A 433 9.94 27.18 2.91
C TYR A 433 9.92 28.69 2.68
N ALA A 434 8.75 29.30 2.82
CA ALA A 434 8.60 30.74 2.93
C ALA A 434 8.90 31.17 4.37
N LYS A 435 9.91 32.03 4.53
CA LYS A 435 10.26 32.62 5.82
C LYS A 435 9.43 33.88 6.04
N MET A 436 8.83 34.03 7.22
CA MET A 436 8.05 35.22 7.57
C MET A 436 8.18 35.60 9.04
N GLY A 437 8.12 36.91 9.29
CA GLY A 437 8.02 37.46 10.65
C GLY A 437 6.62 37.25 11.21
N VAL A 438 6.54 36.86 12.48
CA VAL A 438 5.30 36.59 13.20
C VAL A 438 5.25 37.32 14.54
N HIS A 439 4.03 37.53 15.03
CA HIS A 439 3.77 38.05 16.36
C HIS A 439 2.48 37.44 16.89
N LYS A 440 2.29 37.52 18.21
CA LYS A 440 1.09 36.99 18.86
C LYS A 440 -0.19 37.58 18.27
N ASN A 441 -1.19 36.71 18.05
CA ASN A 441 -2.48 37.00 17.40
C ASN A 441 -2.38 37.38 15.91
N MET A 442 -1.23 37.25 15.28
CA MET A 442 -1.14 37.36 13.82
C MET A 442 -1.94 36.23 13.17
N GLU A 443 -2.65 36.57 12.10
CA GLU A 443 -3.29 35.59 11.22
C GLU A 443 -2.41 35.36 10.00
N ILE A 444 -2.17 34.08 9.69
CA ILE A 444 -1.57 33.65 8.44
C ILE A 444 -2.69 33.01 7.62
N VAL A 445 -2.92 33.57 6.43
CA VAL A 445 -3.95 33.12 5.51
C VAL A 445 -3.28 32.39 4.35
N ILE A 446 -3.61 31.12 4.17
CA ILE A 446 -3.18 30.33 3.03
C ILE A 446 -4.37 30.15 2.10
N GLN A 447 -4.23 30.50 0.83
CA GLN A 447 -5.27 30.34 -0.18
C GLN A 447 -4.79 29.41 -1.29
N VAL A 448 -5.62 28.44 -1.67
CA VAL A 448 -5.38 27.56 -2.84
C VAL A 448 -6.46 27.83 -3.87
N VAL A 449 -6.06 27.90 -5.13
CA VAL A 449 -6.95 28.04 -6.29
C VAL A 449 -6.91 26.75 -7.10
N SER A 450 -8.07 26.16 -7.36
CA SER A 450 -8.19 24.89 -8.10
C SER A 450 -7.60 24.97 -9.52
N PRO A 451 -7.31 23.81 -10.15
CA PRO A 451 -6.80 23.77 -11.53
C PRO A 451 -7.66 24.52 -12.56
N ASN A 452 -8.98 24.49 -12.43
CA ASN A 452 -9.89 25.24 -13.31
C ASN A 452 -10.02 26.74 -12.98
N GLY A 453 -9.41 27.22 -11.89
CA GLY A 453 -9.42 28.63 -11.47
C GLY A 453 -10.74 29.13 -10.84
N LYS A 454 -11.74 28.26 -10.70
CA LYS A 454 -13.09 28.63 -10.26
C LYS A 454 -13.29 28.44 -8.76
N ASN A 455 -12.61 27.47 -8.16
CA ASN A 455 -12.74 27.14 -6.76
C ASN A 455 -11.55 27.71 -5.99
N LYS A 456 -11.81 28.14 -4.76
CA LYS A 456 -10.80 28.69 -3.87
C LYS A 456 -11.12 28.23 -2.46
N LYS A 457 -10.11 27.69 -1.79
CA LYS A 457 -10.17 27.36 -0.37
C LYS A 457 -9.21 28.22 0.41
N GLN A 458 -9.60 28.57 1.63
CA GLN A 458 -8.79 29.35 2.55
C GLN A 458 -8.55 28.55 3.83
N TYR A 459 -7.31 28.58 4.30
CA TYR A 459 -6.89 28.06 5.59
C TYR A 459 -6.35 29.23 6.42
N THR A 460 -6.75 29.32 7.68
CA THR A 460 -6.37 30.39 8.60
C THR A 460 -5.61 29.80 9.77
N ILE A 461 -4.41 30.31 10.02
CA ILE A 461 -3.55 29.92 11.14
C ILE A 461 -3.38 31.12 12.06
N VAL A 462 -3.82 31.00 13.31
CA VAL A 462 -3.69 32.05 14.33
C VAL A 462 -2.49 31.76 15.23
N ILE A 463 -1.54 32.70 15.29
CA ILE A 463 -0.36 32.60 16.17
C ILE A 463 -0.77 32.84 17.62
N LYS A 464 -0.41 31.93 18.55
CA LYS A 464 -0.68 32.08 19.99
C LYS A 464 0.55 32.18 20.87
#